data_AF-A0A6B3GVH0-F1
#
_entry.id   AF-A0A6B3GVH0-F1
#
_cell.length_a   1.000
_cell.length_b   1.000
_cell.length_c   1.000
_cell.angle_alpha   90.00
_cell.angle_beta   90.00
_cell.angle_gamma   90.00
#
_symmetry.space_group_name_H-M   'P 1'
#
loop_
_entity.id
_entity.type
_entity.pdbx_description
1 polymer ?
#
loop_
_entity_poly.entity_id
_entity_poly.type
_entity_poly.pdbx_seq_one_letter_code
_entity_poly.pdbx_strand_id
1 'polypeptide(L)'
;MPQTGNIPSGVPHPTRSLGYQIIRWAQKYIVQPDGESAGQPWKFTAEQLRFVLWMYAIDENGRWLYRTAALRRAKGWGKTPLLAALCIVEFIGPARFSHFDKRGMPVGKRVPLPLVQIAATSLDQTANTRDMVRGMLAESPAETEYN
;
A
#
# COMPACT_ATOMS: atom_id res chain seq x y z
N MET A 1 -8.12 -13.30 14.53
CA MET A 1 -9.13 -12.42 15.17
C MET A 1 -9.75 -11.55 14.09
N PRO A 2 -11.07 -11.35 14.08
CA PRO A 2 -11.69 -10.40 13.15
C PRO A 2 -11.13 -8.99 13.40
N GLN A 3 -10.97 -8.23 12.32
CA GLN A 3 -10.56 -6.84 12.35
C GLN A 3 -11.57 -6.02 13.16
N THR A 4 -11.20 -5.65 14.39
CA THR A 4 -11.93 -4.67 15.21
C THR A 4 -11.64 -3.26 14.71
N GLY A 5 -12.69 -2.45 14.52
CA GLY A 5 -12.62 -1.06 14.08
C GLY A 5 -13.78 -0.64 13.16
N ASN A 6 -13.82 0.64 12.77
CA ASN A 6 -14.89 1.23 11.95
C ASN A 6 -14.75 0.98 10.44
N ILE A 7 -13.97 -0.03 10.03
CA ILE A 7 -13.82 -0.36 8.61
C ILE A 7 -15.11 -1.06 8.15
N PRO A 8 -15.74 -0.65 7.03
CA PRO A 8 -16.97 -1.28 6.58
C PRO A 8 -16.79 -2.77 6.30
N SER A 9 -17.86 -3.55 6.52
CA SER A 9 -17.88 -4.99 6.21
C SER A 9 -17.55 -5.24 4.73
N GLY A 10 -16.76 -6.28 4.46
CA GLY A 10 -16.34 -6.63 3.10
C GLY A 10 -15.30 -5.67 2.51
N VAL A 11 -15.29 -5.57 1.19
CA VAL A 11 -14.36 -4.73 0.40
C VAL A 11 -15.16 -3.79 -0.52
N PRO A 12 -14.61 -2.62 -0.87
CA PRO A 12 -15.23 -1.72 -1.86
C PRO A 12 -15.43 -2.41 -3.21
N HIS A 13 -16.39 -1.94 -3.99
CA HIS A 13 -16.53 -2.38 -5.38
C HIS A 13 -15.24 -2.05 -6.19
N PRO A 14 -14.84 -2.87 -7.18
CA PRO A 14 -13.65 -2.62 -7.99
C PRO A 14 -13.60 -1.23 -8.67
N THR A 15 -14.75 -0.65 -9.00
CA THR A 15 -14.86 0.70 -9.57
C THR A 15 -14.80 1.84 -8.53
N ARG A 16 -14.64 1.51 -7.24
CA ARG A 16 -14.67 2.45 -6.11
C ARG A 16 -13.40 2.39 -5.25
N SER A 17 -12.31 1.81 -5.76
CA SER A 17 -11.03 1.79 -5.07
C SER A 17 -9.86 1.72 -6.04
N LEU A 18 -8.86 2.57 -5.83
CA LEU A 18 -7.55 2.47 -6.50
C LEU A 18 -6.72 1.30 -5.92
N GLY A 19 -7.11 0.81 -4.74
CA GLY A 19 -6.39 -0.24 -4.02
C GLY A 19 -6.17 -1.50 -4.86
N TYR A 20 -7.12 -1.86 -5.74
CA TYR A 20 -6.97 -3.03 -6.61
C TYR A 20 -5.79 -2.90 -7.59
N GLN A 21 -5.58 -1.72 -8.18
CA GLN A 21 -4.43 -1.46 -9.04
C GLN A 21 -3.14 -1.42 -8.21
N ILE A 22 -3.19 -0.77 -7.05
CA ILE A 22 -2.07 -0.66 -6.11
C ILE A 22 -1.59 -2.04 -5.66
N ILE A 23 -2.50 -2.95 -5.32
CA ILE A 23 -2.17 -4.32 -4.91
C ILE A 23 -1.46 -5.06 -6.04
N ARG A 24 -1.99 -5.01 -7.26
CA ARG A 24 -1.37 -5.64 -8.44
C ARG A 24 0.00 -5.03 -8.75
N TRP A 25 0.10 -3.71 -8.61
CA TRP A 25 1.36 -3.00 -8.80
C TRP A 25 2.40 -3.46 -7.77
N ALA A 26 2.04 -3.50 -6.49
CA ALA A 26 2.95 -3.94 -5.44
C ALA A 26 3.39 -5.39 -5.63
N GLN A 27 2.46 -6.30 -5.96
CA GLN A 27 2.78 -7.70 -6.28
C GLN A 27 3.69 -7.87 -7.50
N LYS A 28 3.75 -6.87 -8.40
CA LYS A 28 4.61 -6.92 -9.58
C LYS A 28 5.97 -6.29 -9.32
N TYR A 29 6.02 -5.19 -8.57
CA TYR A 29 7.18 -4.31 -8.55
C TYR A 29 8.00 -4.35 -7.26
N ILE A 30 7.46 -4.84 -6.14
CA ILE A 30 8.20 -4.95 -4.88
C ILE A 30 8.26 -6.40 -4.41
N VAL A 31 9.30 -6.70 -3.64
CA VAL A 31 9.57 -8.04 -3.11
C VAL A 31 9.30 -8.12 -1.61
N GLN A 32 9.15 -9.35 -1.11
CA GLN A 32 9.16 -9.64 0.31
C GLN A 32 10.56 -9.33 0.87
N PRO A 33 10.67 -8.46 1.90
CA PRO A 33 11.97 -7.99 2.38
C PRO A 33 12.69 -9.00 3.27
N ASP A 34 11.98 -9.95 3.88
CA ASP A 34 12.50 -10.84 4.91
C ASP A 34 11.74 -12.18 4.99
N GLY A 35 12.25 -13.08 5.84
CA GLY A 35 11.66 -14.40 6.09
C GLY A 35 11.95 -15.43 4.99
N GLU A 36 11.29 -16.58 5.06
CA GLU A 36 11.50 -17.72 4.15
C GLU A 36 11.17 -17.39 2.69
N SER A 37 10.35 -16.38 2.46
CA SER A 37 9.95 -15.91 1.13
C SER A 37 10.70 -14.66 0.68
N ALA A 38 11.80 -14.26 1.34
CA ALA A 38 12.58 -13.09 0.95
C ALA A 38 12.94 -13.13 -0.55
N GLY A 39 12.83 -11.98 -1.22
CA GLY A 39 13.05 -11.86 -2.67
C GLY A 39 11.89 -12.33 -3.55
N GLN A 40 10.90 -13.06 -3.01
CA GLN A 40 9.67 -13.38 -3.75
C GLN A 40 8.76 -12.16 -3.90
N PRO A 41 7.86 -12.13 -4.89
CA PRO A 41 6.90 -11.05 -5.03
C PRO A 41 6.08 -10.80 -3.75
N TRP A 42 5.93 -9.54 -3.35
CA TRP A 42 5.19 -9.16 -2.14
C TRP A 42 3.75 -9.67 -2.18
N LYS A 43 3.26 -10.25 -1.08
CA LYS A 43 1.88 -10.73 -0.95
C LYS A 43 1.22 -10.17 0.30
N PHE A 44 0.11 -9.48 0.10
CA PHE A 44 -0.73 -9.04 1.20
C PHE A 44 -1.55 -10.21 1.76
N THR A 45 -1.76 -10.22 3.08
CA THR A 45 -2.77 -11.07 3.70
C THR A 45 -4.18 -10.58 3.36
N ALA A 46 -5.21 -11.44 3.51
CA ALA A 46 -6.60 -11.05 3.26
C ALA A 46 -7.04 -9.82 4.07
N GLU A 47 -6.55 -9.69 5.30
CA GLU A 47 -6.85 -8.54 6.16
C GLU A 47 -6.14 -7.26 5.71
N GLN A 48 -4.88 -7.37 5.29
CA GLN A 48 -4.13 -6.26 4.71
C GLN A 48 -4.78 -5.78 3.41
N LEU A 49 -5.21 -6.71 2.54
CA LEU A 49 -5.93 -6.39 1.30
C LEU A 49 -7.17 -5.53 1.59
N ARG A 50 -8.02 -5.97 2.53
CA ARG A 50 -9.20 -5.22 2.93
C ARG A 50 -8.85 -3.82 3.44
N PHE A 51 -7.81 -3.70 4.26
CA PHE A 51 -7.35 -2.40 4.74
C PHE A 51 -6.90 -1.48 3.61
N VAL A 52 -6.05 -1.95 2.70
CA VAL A 52 -5.55 -1.18 1.55
C VAL A 52 -6.69 -0.76 0.63
N LEU A 53 -7.63 -1.66 0.34
CA LEU A 53 -8.78 -1.35 -0.52
C LEU A 53 -9.64 -0.23 0.04
N TRP A 54 -9.91 -0.22 1.35
CA TRP A 54 -10.66 0.85 2.00
C TRP A 54 -9.84 2.14 2.15
N MET A 55 -8.55 2.05 2.45
CA MET A 55 -7.66 3.21 2.54
C MET A 55 -7.61 3.98 1.21
N TYR A 56 -7.64 3.27 0.08
CA TYR A 56 -7.65 3.86 -1.27
C TYR A 56 -9.05 3.92 -1.91
N ALA A 57 -10.10 3.94 -1.09
CA ALA A 57 -11.47 4.02 -1.60
C ALA A 57 -11.81 5.44 -2.08
N ILE A 58 -12.52 5.51 -3.21
CA ILE A 58 -12.91 6.75 -3.88
C ILE A 58 -14.43 6.76 -4.16
N ASP A 59 -15.00 7.96 -4.24
CA ASP A 59 -16.35 8.17 -4.73
C ASP A 59 -16.43 8.08 -6.27
N GLU A 60 -17.62 8.35 -6.82
CA GLU A 60 -17.89 8.30 -8.26
C GLU A 60 -17.17 9.39 -9.06
N ASN A 61 -16.67 10.42 -8.38
CA ASN A 61 -15.93 11.53 -8.96
C ASN A 61 -14.42 11.40 -8.72
N GLY A 62 -13.96 10.27 -8.16
CA GLY A 62 -12.55 10.04 -7.86
C GLY A 62 -12.04 10.76 -6.61
N ARG A 63 -12.92 11.26 -5.74
CA ARG A 63 -12.54 11.89 -4.46
C ARG A 63 -12.38 10.83 -3.38
N TRP A 64 -11.40 11.02 -2.51
CA TRP A 64 -11.14 10.11 -1.39
C TRP A 64 -12.31 10.05 -0.42
N LEU A 65 -12.77 8.84 -0.10
CA LEU A 65 -13.72 8.61 0.99
C LEU A 65 -13.05 8.78 2.36
N TYR A 66 -11.78 8.38 2.46
CA TYR A 66 -10.98 8.47 3.68
C TYR A 66 -9.68 9.20 3.37
N ARG A 67 -9.38 10.24 4.16
CA ARG A 67 -8.10 10.98 4.07
C ARG A 67 -7.08 10.49 5.09
N THR A 68 -7.54 9.77 6.11
CA THR A 68 -6.74 9.26 7.21
C THR A 68 -7.20 7.84 7.55
N ALA A 69 -6.25 7.02 7.98
CA ALA A 69 -6.52 5.64 8.39
C ALA A 69 -5.70 5.33 9.65
N ALA A 70 -6.27 4.50 10.52
CA ALA A 70 -5.60 4.00 11.71
C ALA A 70 -5.64 2.47 11.72
N LEU A 71 -4.48 1.84 11.95
CA LEU A 71 -4.34 0.39 12.03
C LEU A 71 -3.72 -0.01 13.36
N ARG A 72 -4.49 -0.74 14.19
CA ARG A 72 -4.04 -1.24 15.49
C ARG A 72 -4.04 -2.77 15.50
N ARG A 73 -2.86 -3.39 15.59
CA ARG A 73 -2.72 -4.86 15.68
C ARG A 73 -1.62 -5.26 16.65
N ALA A 74 -1.61 -6.52 17.07
CA ALA A 74 -0.55 -7.10 17.89
C ALA A 74 0.79 -7.19 17.12
N LYS A 75 1.90 -7.33 17.86
CA LYS A 75 3.22 -7.65 17.28
C LYS A 75 3.12 -8.97 16.49
N GLY A 76 3.88 -9.11 15.41
CA GLY A 76 3.83 -10.28 14.54
C GLY A 76 2.77 -10.24 13.42
N TRP A 77 1.86 -9.25 13.42
CA TRP A 77 0.83 -9.13 12.36
C TRP A 77 1.38 -8.68 10.99
N GLY A 78 2.61 -8.13 10.94
CA GLY A 78 3.17 -7.59 9.70
C GLY A 78 2.80 -6.11 9.42
N LYS A 79 2.58 -5.30 10.46
CA LYS A 79 2.25 -3.86 10.31
C LYS A 79 3.38 -3.06 9.67
N THR A 80 4.62 -3.35 10.06
CA THR A 80 5.80 -2.63 9.56
C THR A 80 6.06 -2.91 8.09
N PRO A 81 6.06 -4.18 7.62
CA PRO A 81 6.11 -4.49 6.19
C PRO A 81 4.95 -3.85 5.40
N LEU A 82 3.71 -3.89 5.92
CA LEU A 82 2.58 -3.22 5.27
C LEU A 82 2.83 -1.72 5.11
N LEU A 83 3.29 -1.04 6.18
CA LEU A 83 3.59 0.39 6.14
C LEU A 83 4.68 0.70 5.11
N ALA A 84 5.74 -0.11 5.06
CA ALA A 84 6.80 0.02 4.07
C ALA A 84 6.27 -0.09 2.62
N ALA A 85 5.44 -1.10 2.33
CA ALA A 85 4.82 -1.25 1.03
C ALA A 85 3.96 -0.03 0.65
N LEU A 86 3.18 0.51 1.61
CA LEU A 86 2.39 1.72 1.40
C LEU A 86 3.26 2.96 1.16
N CYS A 87 4.37 3.10 1.89
CA CYS A 87 5.34 4.17 1.66
C CYS A 87 5.90 4.12 0.23
N ILE A 88 6.24 2.94 -0.27
CA ILE A 88 6.74 2.76 -1.64
C ILE A 88 5.66 3.11 -2.67
N VAL A 89 4.43 2.66 -2.44
CA VAL A 89 3.29 2.98 -3.31
C VAL A 89 3.05 4.49 -3.38
N GLU A 90 3.07 5.20 -2.25
CA GLU A 90 2.92 6.65 -2.20
C GLU A 90 4.11 7.39 -2.84
N PHE A 91 5.28 6.78 -2.84
CA PHE A 91 6.49 7.35 -3.42
C PHE A 91 6.53 7.19 -4.94
N ILE A 92 6.41 5.98 -5.47
CA ILE A 92 6.58 5.70 -6.91
C ILE A 92 5.38 5.02 -7.57
N GLY A 93 4.44 4.50 -6.79
CA GLY A 93 3.29 3.75 -7.29
C GLY A 93 2.13 4.63 -7.78
N PRO A 94 1.04 4.00 -8.27
CA PRO A 94 -0.13 4.67 -8.82
C PRO A 94 -1.10 5.14 -7.71
N ALA A 95 -0.64 5.98 -6.79
CA ALA A 95 -1.35 6.32 -5.55
C ALA A 95 -2.40 7.46 -5.65
N ARG A 96 -2.58 8.11 -6.81
CA ARG A 96 -3.56 9.21 -6.99
C ARG A 96 -4.54 8.93 -8.09
N PHE A 97 -5.80 9.36 -7.95
CA PHE A 97 -6.78 9.23 -9.02
C PHE A 97 -6.40 10.05 -10.26
N SER A 98 -6.55 9.45 -11.43
CA SER A 98 -6.37 10.12 -12.73
C SER A 98 -7.71 10.27 -13.45
N HIS A 99 -8.34 9.15 -13.79
CA HIS A 99 -9.60 9.06 -14.53
C HIS A 99 -10.18 7.65 -14.38
N PHE A 100 -11.38 7.43 -14.92
CA PHE A 100 -11.93 6.09 -15.14
C PHE A 100 -11.63 5.63 -16.57
N ASP A 101 -11.23 4.37 -16.73
CA ASP A 101 -11.00 3.78 -18.05
C ASP A 101 -12.33 3.49 -18.78
N LYS A 102 -12.24 2.94 -20.00
CA LYS A 102 -13.42 2.57 -20.82
C LYS A 102 -14.35 1.54 -20.15
N ARG A 103 -13.88 0.84 -19.11
CA ARG A 103 -14.64 -0.17 -18.35
C ARG A 103 -15.15 0.40 -17.02
N GLY A 104 -14.96 1.70 -16.76
CA GLY A 104 -15.34 2.34 -15.51
C GLY A 104 -14.41 2.01 -14.34
N MET A 105 -13.23 1.44 -14.60
CA MET A 105 -12.25 1.11 -13.57
C MET A 105 -11.37 2.33 -13.29
N PRO A 106 -11.11 2.66 -12.01
CA PRO A 106 -10.28 3.80 -11.68
C PRO A 106 -8.82 3.54 -12.04
N VAL A 107 -8.22 4.53 -12.69
CA VAL A 107 -6.81 4.53 -13.08
C VAL A 107 -6.04 5.46 -12.15
N GLY A 108 -5.04 4.89 -11.50
CA GLY A 108 -4.09 5.58 -10.65
C GLY A 108 -2.93 6.16 -11.43
N LYS A 109 -2.44 7.30 -10.95
CA LYS A 109 -1.22 8.00 -11.39
C LYS A 109 -0.29 8.21 -10.19
N ARG A 110 0.98 8.49 -10.47
CA ARG A 110 1.98 8.82 -9.44
C ARG A 110 1.64 10.12 -8.72
N VAL A 111 2.12 10.24 -7.49
CA VAL A 111 2.11 11.51 -6.76
C VAL A 111 3.14 12.45 -7.41
N PRO A 112 2.77 13.68 -7.78
CA PRO A 112 3.76 14.66 -8.25
C PRO A 112 4.63 15.11 -7.07
N LEU A 113 5.96 15.04 -7.20
CA LEU A 113 6.94 15.42 -6.16
C LEU A 113 6.59 14.81 -4.79
N PRO A 114 6.64 13.47 -4.65
CA PRO A 114 6.20 12.77 -3.46
C PRO A 114 7.07 13.12 -2.25
N LEU A 115 6.42 13.45 -1.12
CA LEU A 115 7.05 13.51 0.20
C LEU A 115 6.37 12.49 1.12
N VAL A 116 7.09 11.42 1.46
CA VAL A 116 6.61 10.37 2.36
C VAL A 116 7.40 10.43 3.66
N GLN A 117 6.72 10.79 4.75
CA GLN A 117 7.33 10.93 6.07
C GLN A 117 6.94 9.76 6.97
N ILE A 118 7.94 9.18 7.64
CA ILE A 118 7.75 8.14 8.66
C ILE A 118 8.10 8.77 10.01
N ALA A 119 7.14 8.81 10.93
CA ALA A 119 7.33 9.31 12.28
C ALA A 119 7.11 8.20 13.30
N ALA A 120 7.91 8.22 14.37
CA ALA A 120 7.79 7.31 15.50
C ALA A 120 8.30 7.98 16.77
N THR A 121 8.10 7.33 17.92
CA THR A 121 8.58 7.84 19.21
C THR A 121 10.09 7.74 19.39
N SER A 122 10.78 6.97 18.55
CA SER A 122 12.24 6.92 18.48
C SER A 122 12.74 6.82 17.04
N LEU A 123 13.97 7.27 16.81
CA LEU A 123 14.63 7.16 15.51
C LEU A 123 14.81 5.69 15.10
N ASP A 124 15.17 4.81 16.02
CA ASP A 124 15.34 3.37 15.75
C ASP A 124 14.05 2.72 15.24
N GLN A 125 12.90 3.15 15.74
CA GLN A 125 11.60 2.67 15.24
C GLN A 125 11.34 3.11 13.80
N THR A 126 11.78 4.32 13.42
CA THR A 126 11.71 4.77 12.02
C THR A 126 12.68 3.99 11.14
N ALA A 127 13.88 3.68 11.65
CA ALA A 127 14.89 2.89 10.94
C ALA A 127 14.37 1.50 10.56
N ASN A 128 13.65 0.81 11.45
CA ASN A 128 13.03 -0.48 11.13
C ASN A 128 12.11 -0.42 9.90
N THR A 129 11.32 0.66 9.75
CA THR A 129 10.42 0.81 8.59
C THR A 129 11.20 1.20 7.34
N ARG A 130 12.18 2.09 7.47
CA ARG A 130 13.09 2.48 6.38
C ARG A 130 13.83 1.27 5.82
N ASP A 131 14.33 0.39 6.68
CA ASP A 131 15.12 -0.76 6.26
C ASP A 131 14.22 -1.79 5.54
N MET A 132 12.95 -1.94 5.94
CA MET A 132 11.96 -2.69 5.16
C MET A 132 11.70 -2.06 3.79
N VAL A 133 11.61 -0.73 3.70
CA VAL A 133 11.46 -0.04 2.40
C VAL A 133 12.66 -0.36 1.49
N ARG A 134 13.88 -0.32 2.02
CA ARG A 134 15.09 -0.67 1.26
C ARG A 134 15.07 -2.13 0.82
N GLY A 135 14.74 -3.06 1.73
CA GLY A 135 14.67 -4.48 1.41
C GLY A 135 13.59 -4.85 0.39
N MET A 136 12.47 -4.13 0.37
CA MET A 136 11.39 -4.34 -0.62
C MET A 136 11.74 -3.83 -2.02
N LEU A 137 12.65 -2.86 -2.11
CA LEU A 137 13.08 -2.25 -3.38
C LEU A 137 14.36 -2.87 -3.94
N ALA A 138 15.27 -3.32 -3.08
CA ALA A 138 16.51 -3.96 -3.49
C ALA A 138 16.23 -5.20 -4.35
N GLU A 139 16.84 -5.28 -5.53
CA GLU A 139 16.69 -6.39 -6.48
C GLU A 139 15.24 -6.62 -6.95
N SER A 140 14.37 -5.61 -6.73
CA SER A 140 12.98 -5.66 -7.14
C SER A 140 12.82 -5.16 -8.58
N PRO A 141 11.74 -5.54 -9.29
CA PRO A 141 11.46 -4.97 -10.61
C PRO A 141 11.24 -3.44 -10.59
N ALA A 142 10.97 -2.83 -9.44
CA ALA A 142 10.91 -1.37 -9.32
C ALA A 142 12.28 -0.71 -9.54
N GLU A 143 13.38 -1.37 -9.16
CA GLU A 143 14.74 -0.84 -9.30
C GLU A 143 15.12 -0.61 -10.77
N THR A 144 14.70 -1.49 -11.67
CA THR A 144 14.99 -1.37 -13.11
C THR A 144 14.03 -0.44 -13.83
N GLU A 145 12.75 -0.42 -13.46
CA GLU A 145 11.74 0.37 -14.17
C GLU A 145 11.64 1.83 -13.73
N TYR A 146 12.16 2.16 -12.54
CA TYR A 146 12.08 3.51 -11.95
C TYR A 146 13.46 4.13 -11.69
N ASN A 147 14.54 3.56 -12.25
CA ASN A 147 15.89 4.14 -12.24
C ASN A 147 16.02 5.32 -13.21
#